data_AF-A0A2P6SE75-F1
#
_entry.id   AF-A0A2P6SE75-F1
#
_cell.length_a   1.000
_cell.length_b   1.000
_cell.length_c   1.000
_cell.angle_alpha   90.00
_cell.angle_beta   90.00
_cell.angle_gamma   90.00
#
_symmetry.space_group_name_H-M   'P 1'
#
loop_
_entity.id
_entity.type
_entity.pdbx_description
1 polymer ?
#
loop_
_entity_poly.entity_id
_entity_poly.type
_entity_poly.pdbx_seq_one_letter_code
_entity_poly.pdbx_strand_id
1 'polypeptide(L)'
;MANSIAESFNAWFAVEREMPVYTMLDQTRIRVMQMMGERRDEAQLWTSQLTPVMEGRLKEGMEKACRFNVHYSHTNVYEVRSKYSYVVDLGTPSCSCKKWEINCFPCCHGLAAIQAASLDVYAFMDKYFYVDYYKKCYDFPIYPISNVDMASSESASNDYILPPNAKRPPGRPRLKRFKSRGECEKKLIRCGRCGKMGQHNKKTCTEPI
;
A
#
# COMPACT_ATOMS: atom_id res chain seq x y z
N MET A 1 10.90 -7.09 -2.03
CA MET A 1 9.92 -6.70 -1.00
C MET A 1 8.71 -6.11 -1.72
N ALA A 2 7.82 -6.96 -2.22
CA ALA A 2 6.66 -6.55 -3.03
C ALA A 2 5.42 -7.39 -2.63
N ASN A 3 5.29 -7.67 -1.33
CA ASN A 3 4.30 -8.61 -0.83
C ASN A 3 3.11 -7.90 -0.16
N SER A 4 3.23 -6.66 0.34
CA SER A 4 2.13 -6.04 1.10
C SER A 4 0.93 -5.64 0.24
N ILE A 5 1.14 -5.05 -0.94
CA ILE A 5 0.04 -4.62 -1.82
C ILE A 5 -0.70 -5.83 -2.38
N ALA A 6 0.04 -6.83 -2.86
CA ALA A 6 -0.54 -8.06 -3.38
C ALA A 6 -1.28 -8.83 -2.27
N GLU A 7 -0.74 -8.90 -1.04
CA GLU A 7 -1.42 -9.54 0.09
C GLU A 7 -2.68 -8.79 0.50
N SER A 8 -2.63 -7.46 0.58
CA SER A 8 -3.81 -6.63 0.91
C SER A 8 -4.91 -6.77 -0.14
N PHE A 9 -4.55 -6.71 -1.42
CA PHE A 9 -5.50 -6.91 -2.53
C PHE A 9 -6.11 -8.32 -2.50
N ASN A 10 -5.28 -9.35 -2.30
CA ASN A 10 -5.74 -10.72 -2.20
C ASN A 10 -6.63 -10.98 -0.98
N ALA A 11 -6.36 -10.30 0.13
CA ALA A 11 -7.19 -10.35 1.33
C ALA A 11 -8.52 -9.63 1.10
N TRP A 12 -8.51 -8.50 0.39
CA TRP A 12 -9.73 -7.77 0.04
C TRP A 12 -10.66 -8.64 -0.82
N PHE A 13 -10.14 -9.36 -1.81
CA PHE A 13 -10.92 -10.25 -2.70
C PHE A 13 -10.98 -11.72 -2.24
N ALA A 14 -10.74 -12.02 -0.98
CA ALA A 14 -10.59 -13.41 -0.54
C ALA A 14 -11.84 -14.27 -0.81
N VAL A 15 -13.04 -13.69 -0.67
CA VAL A 15 -14.33 -14.39 -0.83
C VAL A 15 -14.69 -14.55 -2.30
N GLU A 16 -14.58 -13.48 -3.09
CA GLU A 16 -14.91 -13.46 -4.51
C GLU A 16 -14.09 -14.46 -5.31
N ARG A 17 -12.83 -14.69 -4.92
CA ARG A 17 -11.92 -15.64 -5.57
C ARG A 17 -12.33 -17.10 -5.42
N GLU A 18 -13.22 -17.43 -4.48
CA GLU A 18 -13.76 -18.77 -4.31
C GLU A 18 -15.05 -18.99 -5.13
N MET A 19 -15.56 -17.95 -5.80
CA MET A 19 -16.78 -18.00 -6.60
C MET A 19 -16.52 -18.49 -8.04
N PRO A 20 -17.57 -18.96 -8.76
CA PRO A 20 -17.49 -19.18 -10.19
C PRO A 20 -17.02 -17.92 -10.94
N VAL A 21 -16.32 -18.09 -12.07
CA VAL A 21 -15.65 -16.99 -12.79
C VAL A 21 -16.59 -15.82 -13.07
N TYR A 22 -17.80 -16.08 -13.53
CA TYR A 22 -18.80 -15.06 -13.80
C TYR A 22 -19.16 -14.25 -12.55
N THR A 23 -19.56 -14.94 -11.49
CA THR A 23 -19.93 -14.34 -10.21
C THR A 23 -18.76 -13.60 -9.56
N MET A 24 -17.54 -14.14 -9.66
CA MET A 24 -16.32 -13.48 -9.19
C MET A 24 -16.14 -12.12 -9.87
N LEU A 25 -16.29 -12.05 -11.20
CA LEU A 25 -16.11 -10.81 -11.95
C LEU A 25 -17.17 -9.76 -11.60
N ASP A 26 -18.44 -10.16 -11.51
CA ASP A 26 -19.51 -9.21 -11.16
C ASP A 26 -19.41 -8.73 -9.71
N GLN A 27 -19.12 -9.61 -8.75
CA GLN A 27 -18.89 -9.20 -7.36
C GLN A 27 -17.66 -8.29 -7.23
N THR A 28 -16.60 -8.57 -8.00
CA THR A 28 -15.42 -7.70 -8.09
C THR A 28 -15.81 -6.31 -8.60
N ARG A 29 -16.61 -6.24 -9.67
CA ARG A 29 -17.13 -4.97 -10.23
C ARG A 29 -17.93 -4.21 -9.18
N ILE A 30 -18.88 -4.86 -8.50
CA ILE A 30 -19.72 -4.24 -7.47
C ILE A 30 -18.86 -3.67 -6.33
N ARG A 31 -17.88 -4.44 -5.86
CA ARG A 31 -17.03 -4.05 -4.75
C ARG A 31 -16.12 -2.86 -5.07
N VAL A 32 -15.54 -2.83 -6.28
CA VAL A 32 -14.78 -1.66 -6.75
C VAL A 32 -15.70 -0.46 -6.95
N MET A 33 -16.89 -0.66 -7.53
CA MET A 33 -17.90 0.40 -7.72
C MET A 33 -18.30 1.06 -6.40
N GLN A 34 -18.60 0.27 -5.36
CA GLN A 34 -18.91 0.77 -4.02
C GLN A 34 -17.73 1.53 -3.41
N MET A 35 -16.53 0.96 -3.44
CA MET A 35 -15.32 1.62 -2.94
C MET A 35 -15.05 2.97 -3.64
N MET A 36 -15.25 3.05 -4.96
CA MET A 36 -15.08 4.29 -5.71
C MET A 36 -16.11 5.35 -5.30
N GLY A 37 -17.37 4.93 -5.08
CA GLY A 37 -18.43 5.81 -4.57
C GLY A 37 -18.15 6.33 -3.16
N GLU A 38 -17.85 5.42 -2.22
CA GLU A 38 -17.51 5.76 -0.83
C GLU A 38 -16.36 6.77 -0.75
N ARG A 39 -15.27 6.52 -1.48
CA ARG A 39 -14.10 7.42 -1.51
C ARG A 39 -14.40 8.78 -2.12
N ARG A 40 -15.29 8.83 -3.11
CA ARG A 40 -15.73 10.09 -3.73
C ARG A 40 -16.52 10.92 -2.73
N ASP A 41 -17.51 10.30 -2.08
CA ASP A 41 -18.39 10.97 -1.12
C ASP A 41 -17.59 11.43 0.11
N GLU A 42 -16.72 10.58 0.63
CA GLU A 42 -15.81 10.93 1.72
C GLU A 42 -14.92 12.13 1.36
N ALA A 43 -14.33 12.14 0.17
CA ALA A 43 -13.46 13.23 -0.26
C ALA A 43 -14.19 14.58 -0.41
N GLN A 44 -15.50 14.60 -0.63
CA GLN A 44 -16.26 15.85 -0.67
C GLN A 44 -16.35 16.53 0.69
N LEU A 45 -16.23 15.76 1.79
CA LEU A 45 -16.27 16.28 3.15
C LEU A 45 -14.93 16.94 3.56
N TRP A 46 -13.86 16.71 2.80
CA TRP A 46 -12.53 17.22 3.15
C TRP A 46 -12.38 18.69 2.77
N THR A 47 -11.96 19.49 3.74
CA THR A 47 -11.77 20.95 3.61
C THR A 47 -10.29 21.38 3.58
N SER A 48 -9.37 20.47 3.89
CA SER A 48 -7.93 20.71 3.82
C SER A 48 -7.39 20.70 2.39
N GLN A 49 -6.21 21.28 2.18
CA GLN A 49 -5.54 21.22 0.88
C GLN A 49 -5.00 19.82 0.58
N LEU A 50 -4.45 19.14 1.60
CA LEU A 50 -3.96 17.78 1.50
C LEU A 50 -5.00 16.77 1.98
N THR A 51 -4.87 15.53 1.52
CA THR A 51 -5.64 14.40 2.06
C THR A 51 -5.46 14.31 3.59
N PRO A 52 -6.49 13.91 4.37
CA PRO A 52 -6.45 13.98 5.83
C PRO A 52 -5.23 13.32 6.48
N VAL A 53 -4.80 12.17 5.92
CA VAL A 53 -3.61 11.46 6.39
C VAL A 53 -2.34 12.28 6.20
N MET A 54 -2.21 12.93 5.04
CA MET A 54 -1.04 13.74 4.70
C MET A 54 -1.06 15.09 5.43
N GLU A 55 -2.25 15.67 5.63
CA GLU A 55 -2.45 16.85 6.48
C GLU A 55 -2.05 16.58 7.93
N GLY A 56 -2.42 15.41 8.48
CA GLY A 56 -1.97 14.95 9.79
C GLY A 56 -0.45 14.79 9.85
N ARG A 57 0.14 14.15 8.83
CA ARG A 57 1.60 14.00 8.71
C ARG A 57 2.33 15.33 8.63
N LEU A 58 1.76 16.33 7.94
CA LEU A 58 2.29 17.70 7.91
C LEU A 58 2.30 18.29 9.31
N LYS A 59 1.16 18.27 10.03
CA LYS A 59 1.03 18.82 11.39
C LYS A 59 2.04 18.22 12.35
N GLU A 60 2.14 16.89 12.39
CA GLU A 60 3.16 16.20 13.21
C GLU A 60 4.60 16.55 12.80
N GLY A 61 4.83 16.80 11.52
CA GLY A 61 6.12 17.23 10.99
C GLY A 61 6.49 18.65 11.46
N MET A 62 5.52 19.57 11.43
CA MET A 62 5.68 20.96 11.87
C MET A 62 5.95 21.05 13.37
N GLU A 63 5.27 20.23 14.19
CA GLU A 63 5.52 20.14 15.63
C GLU A 63 6.94 19.66 15.97
N LYS A 64 7.57 18.87 15.09
CA LYS A 64 8.97 18.46 15.22
C LYS A 64 9.91 19.54 14.71
N ALA A 65 9.53 20.21 13.62
CA ALA A 65 10.33 21.25 12.96
C ALA A 65 10.64 22.42 13.88
N CYS A 66 9.70 22.83 14.75
CA CYS A 66 9.86 23.96 15.67
C CYS A 66 10.97 23.77 16.72
N ARG A 67 11.52 22.55 16.86
CA ARG A 67 12.56 22.21 17.84
C ARG A 67 13.98 22.35 17.28
N PHE A 68 14.12 22.73 16.01
CA PHE A 68 15.41 22.78 15.35
C PHE A 68 15.93 24.21 15.21
N ASN A 69 17.24 24.37 15.36
CA ASN A 69 17.91 25.60 15.02
C ASN A 69 18.25 25.59 13.53
N VAL A 70 17.83 26.62 12.80
CA VAL A 70 18.03 26.71 11.35
C VAL A 70 19.00 27.83 11.06
N HIS A 71 20.06 27.52 10.30
CA HIS A 71 21.06 28.48 9.87
C HIS A 71 21.05 28.57 8.35
N TYR A 72 20.86 29.78 7.83
CA TYR A 72 20.98 30.05 6.40
C TYR A 72 22.46 29.97 5.98
N SER A 73 22.74 29.25 4.90
CA SER A 73 24.11 29.11 4.36
C SER A 73 24.27 29.85 3.03
N HIS A 74 23.46 29.51 2.03
CA HIS A 74 23.50 30.05 0.68
C HIS A 74 22.07 30.05 0.11
N THR A 75 21.84 30.65 -1.07
CA THR A 75 20.56 30.63 -1.80
C THR A 75 19.90 29.25 -1.71
N ASN A 76 18.75 29.19 -1.05
CA ASN A 76 17.94 27.99 -0.79
C ASN A 76 18.58 26.88 0.07
N VAL A 77 19.81 27.04 0.55
CA VAL A 77 20.55 26.03 1.32
C VAL A 77 20.61 26.42 2.80
N TYR A 78 20.20 25.47 3.65
CA TYR A 78 20.10 25.64 5.09
C TYR A 78 20.79 24.50 5.84
N GLU A 79 21.46 24.83 6.94
CA GLU A 79 21.88 23.87 7.95
C GLU A 79 20.82 23.82 9.05
N VAL A 80 20.23 22.65 9.27
CA VAL A 80 19.24 22.40 10.33
C VAL A 80 19.89 21.57 11.44
N ARG A 81 20.03 22.16 12.63
CA ARG A 81 20.71 21.56 13.78
C ARG A 81 19.72 21.03 14.82
N SER A 82 19.94 19.77 15.18
CA SER A 82 19.33 19.09 16.33
C SER A 82 20.44 18.36 17.11
N LYS A 83 20.29 17.05 17.39
CA LYS A 83 21.39 16.18 17.83
C LYS A 83 22.50 16.04 16.76
N TYR A 84 22.11 16.10 15.50
CA TYR A 84 23.00 16.08 14.34
C TYR A 84 22.65 17.27 13.43
N SER A 85 23.58 17.64 12.55
CA SER A 85 23.36 18.63 11.51
C SER A 85 22.84 17.97 10.22
N TYR A 86 21.83 18.60 9.62
CA TYR A 86 21.28 18.19 8.33
C TYR A 86 21.37 19.34 7.34
N VAL A 87 21.71 19.01 6.09
CA VAL A 87 21.70 19.97 4.99
C VAL A 87 20.36 19.85 4.28
N VAL A 88 19.70 20.98 4.07
CA VAL A 88 18.46 21.09 3.32
C VAL A 88 18.70 22.03 2.15
N ASP A 89 18.29 21.60 0.96
CA ASP A 89 18.23 22.46 -0.22
C ASP A 89 16.76 22.61 -0.63
N LEU A 90 16.27 23.85 -0.67
CA LEU A 90 14.91 24.19 -1.11
C LEU A 90 14.85 24.41 -2.62
N GLY A 91 15.96 24.70 -3.29
CA GLY A 91 16.02 24.86 -4.75
C GLY A 91 15.93 23.51 -5.45
N THR A 92 16.51 22.48 -4.82
CA THR A 92 16.27 21.08 -5.15
C THR A 92 15.65 20.39 -3.94
N PRO A 93 14.30 20.29 -3.84
CA PRO A 93 13.55 19.83 -2.64
C PRO A 93 14.10 18.55 -1.99
N SER A 94 15.12 18.70 -1.13
CA SER A 94 15.96 17.60 -0.69
C SER A 94 16.54 17.85 0.70
N CYS A 95 16.93 16.76 1.36
CA CYS A 95 17.54 16.82 2.67
C CYS A 95 18.54 15.67 2.82
N SER A 96 19.67 15.92 3.48
CA SER A 96 20.69 14.90 3.74
C SER A 96 20.17 13.68 4.51
N CYS A 97 19.01 13.77 5.18
CA CYS A 97 18.35 12.62 5.80
C CYS A 97 17.66 11.66 4.81
N LYS A 98 17.62 12.00 3.51
CA LYS A 98 17.00 11.26 2.39
C LYS A 98 15.49 11.01 2.46
N LYS A 99 14.84 11.33 3.58
CA LYS A 99 13.40 11.14 3.74
C LYS A 99 12.58 11.99 2.76
N TRP A 100 13.02 13.20 2.43
CA TRP A 100 12.26 14.05 1.51
C TRP A 100 12.23 13.43 0.11
N GLU A 101 13.40 13.08 -0.44
CA GLU A 101 13.53 12.45 -1.76
C GLU A 101 12.76 11.12 -1.84
N ILE A 102 12.84 10.28 -0.81
CA ILE A 102 12.19 8.95 -0.79
C ILE A 102 10.66 9.07 -0.69
N ASN A 103 10.16 9.99 0.12
CA ASN A 103 8.72 10.12 0.37
C ASN A 103 8.03 11.11 -0.57
N CYS A 104 8.78 11.85 -1.39
CA CYS A 104 8.32 13.02 -2.13
C CYS A 104 7.58 14.05 -1.24
N PHE A 105 7.91 14.08 0.06
CA PHE A 105 7.22 14.86 1.07
C PHE A 105 8.23 15.46 2.06
N PRO A 106 8.16 16.76 2.40
CA PRO A 106 9.13 17.39 3.29
C PRO A 106 9.28 16.64 4.61
N CYS A 107 10.52 16.30 4.96
CA CYS A 107 10.84 15.80 6.29
C CYS A 107 10.82 16.94 7.32
N CYS A 108 10.85 16.64 8.63
CA CYS A 108 10.82 17.68 9.66
C CYS A 108 11.98 18.69 9.57
N HIS A 109 13.13 18.32 9.03
CA HIS A 109 14.22 19.28 8.75
C HIS A 109 13.88 20.18 7.56
N GLY A 110 13.31 19.60 6.50
CA GLY A 110 12.84 20.34 5.33
C GLY A 110 11.78 21.36 5.70
N LEU A 111 10.79 20.94 6.50
CA LEU A 111 9.75 21.81 7.05
C LEU A 111 10.34 22.97 7.88
N ALA A 112 11.34 22.70 8.72
CA ALA A 112 12.02 23.75 9.48
C ALA A 112 12.71 24.78 8.58
N ALA A 113 13.39 24.32 7.51
CA ALA A 113 14.04 25.21 6.55
C ALA A 113 13.02 26.04 5.75
N ILE A 114 11.91 25.44 5.30
CA ILE A 114 10.83 26.16 4.62
C ILE A 114 10.24 27.23 5.52
N GLN A 115 9.98 26.90 6.79
CA GLN A 115 9.46 27.86 7.76
C GLN A 115 10.44 29.00 8.03
N ALA A 116 11.73 28.70 8.16
CA ALA A 116 12.78 29.73 8.31
C ALA A 116 12.90 30.63 7.07
N ALA A 117 12.66 30.08 5.88
CA ALA A 117 12.61 30.83 4.62
C ALA A 117 11.32 31.64 4.43
N SER A 118 10.33 31.51 5.33
CA SER A 118 9.00 32.11 5.21
C SER A 118 8.30 31.77 3.88
N LEU A 119 8.52 30.55 3.38
CA LEU A 119 7.90 30.07 2.15
C LEU A 119 6.65 29.23 2.46
N ASP A 120 5.77 29.12 1.48
CA ASP A 120 4.61 28.25 1.56
C ASP A 120 5.02 26.78 1.52
N VAL A 121 4.66 26.02 2.55
CA VAL A 121 4.99 24.59 2.69
C VAL A 121 4.28 23.75 1.63
N TYR A 122 3.07 24.13 1.23
CA TYR A 122 2.30 23.37 0.25
C TYR A 122 3.00 23.34 -1.12
N ALA A 123 3.71 24.42 -1.49
CA ALA A 123 4.50 24.51 -2.73
C ALA A 123 5.64 23.47 -2.85
N PHE A 124 6.01 22.83 -1.74
CA PHE A 124 7.10 21.85 -1.66
C PHE A 124 6.65 20.39 -1.64
N MET A 125 5.36 20.16 -1.87
CA MET A 125 4.75 18.83 -1.82
C MET A 125 4.32 18.35 -3.19
N ASP A 126 4.39 17.03 -3.38
CA ASP A 126 3.86 16.43 -4.60
C ASP A 126 2.33 16.59 -4.69
N LYS A 127 1.86 16.95 -5.88
CA LYS A 127 0.45 17.10 -6.24
C LYS A 127 -0.40 15.87 -5.90
N TYR A 128 0.20 14.67 -5.89
CA TYR A 128 -0.52 13.42 -5.56
C TYR A 128 -1.02 13.34 -4.11
N PHE A 129 -0.56 14.23 -3.22
CA PHE A 129 -1.05 14.29 -1.84
C PHE A 129 -2.25 15.23 -1.63
N TYR A 130 -2.60 16.03 -2.64
CA TYR A 130 -3.67 17.01 -2.57
C TYR A 130 -5.05 16.37 -2.70
N VAL A 131 -6.03 16.94 -2.00
CA VAL A 131 -7.44 16.53 -2.08
C VAL A 131 -7.95 16.60 -3.52
N ASP A 132 -7.58 17.64 -4.27
CA ASP A 132 -8.04 17.81 -5.66
C ASP A 132 -7.59 16.67 -6.57
N TYR A 133 -6.35 16.19 -6.41
CA TYR A 133 -5.84 15.06 -7.17
C TYR A 133 -6.50 13.75 -6.73
N TYR A 134 -6.74 13.59 -5.42
CA TYR A 134 -7.52 12.46 -4.92
C TYR A 134 -8.92 12.44 -5.53
N LYS A 135 -9.65 13.57 -5.49
CA LYS A 135 -10.99 13.70 -6.10
C LYS A 135 -10.97 13.33 -7.58
N LYS A 136 -10.00 13.83 -8.36
CA LYS A 136 -9.82 13.47 -9.77
C LYS A 136 -9.60 11.98 -9.99
N CYS A 137 -8.88 11.30 -9.11
CA CYS A 137 -8.68 9.85 -9.20
C CYS A 137 -9.98 9.04 -9.03
N TYR A 138 -10.96 9.55 -8.28
CA TYR A 138 -12.23 8.87 -8.00
C TYR A 138 -13.45 9.46 -8.73
N ASP A 139 -13.23 10.44 -9.61
CA ASP A 139 -14.30 11.18 -10.29
C ASP A 139 -15.06 10.32 -11.32
N PHE A 140 -14.37 9.37 -11.96
CA PHE A 140 -14.98 8.49 -12.95
C PHE A 140 -15.74 7.33 -12.29
N PRO A 141 -17.08 7.23 -12.43
CA PRO A 141 -17.85 6.17 -11.81
C PRO A 141 -17.77 4.88 -12.62
N ILE A 142 -17.89 3.74 -11.93
CA ILE A 142 -18.23 2.47 -12.56
C ILE A 142 -19.75 2.41 -12.63
N TYR A 143 -20.31 2.41 -13.84
CA TYR A 143 -21.77 2.39 -14.01
C TYR A 143 -22.35 1.00 -13.70
N PRO A 144 -23.58 0.93 -13.13
CA PRO A 144 -24.32 -0.32 -13.01
C PRO A 144 -24.59 -0.95 -14.38
N ILE A 145 -24.54 -2.28 -14.43
CA ILE A 145 -24.97 -3.05 -15.60
C ILE A 145 -26.38 -3.56 -15.31
N SER A 146 -27.34 -3.25 -16.18
CA SER A 146 -28.71 -3.79 -16.04
C SER A 146 -28.73 -5.26 -16.46
N ASN A 147 -29.67 -6.03 -15.88
CA ASN A 147 -30.01 -7.37 -16.35
C ASN A 147 -28.86 -8.38 -16.37
N VAL A 148 -27.84 -8.24 -15.50
CA VAL A 148 -26.72 -9.19 -15.35
C VAL A 148 -27.21 -10.62 -15.07
N ASP A 149 -28.36 -10.77 -14.39
CA ASP A 149 -28.95 -12.08 -14.09
C ASP A 149 -29.93 -12.57 -15.17
N MET A 150 -30.34 -11.71 -16.11
CA MET A 150 -31.17 -12.15 -17.22
C MET A 150 -30.27 -12.72 -18.31
N ALA A 151 -30.42 -14.01 -18.57
CA ALA A 151 -29.88 -14.61 -19.79
C ALA A 151 -30.39 -13.78 -20.98
N SER A 152 -29.47 -13.13 -21.70
CA SER A 152 -29.77 -12.38 -22.91
C SER A 152 -30.51 -13.31 -23.87
N SER A 153 -31.82 -13.10 -24.05
CA SER A 153 -32.62 -13.85 -25.01
C SER A 153 -32.23 -13.56 -26.46
N GLU A 154 -31.40 -12.53 -26.71
CA GLU A 154 -31.17 -11.98 -28.04
C GLU A 154 -29.76 -12.18 -28.62
N SER A 155 -28.87 -12.93 -27.96
CA SER A 155 -27.55 -13.24 -28.52
C SER A 155 -27.12 -14.67 -28.24
N ALA A 156 -27.95 -15.63 -28.63
CA ALA A 156 -27.51 -16.98 -28.95
C ALA A 156 -26.81 -16.99 -30.32
N SER A 157 -25.84 -16.11 -30.55
CA SER A 157 -24.79 -16.39 -31.53
C SER A 157 -23.93 -17.50 -30.93
N ASN A 158 -23.66 -18.54 -31.70
CA ASN A 158 -23.02 -19.83 -31.37
C ASN A 158 -21.63 -19.80 -30.66
N ASP A 159 -21.23 -18.70 -30.01
CA ASP A 159 -19.96 -18.56 -29.31
C ASP A 159 -20.06 -19.13 -27.89
N TYR A 160 -20.15 -20.45 -27.79
CA TYR A 160 -20.04 -21.16 -26.52
C TYR A 160 -18.58 -21.20 -26.07
N ILE A 161 -18.28 -20.68 -24.88
CA ILE A 161 -17.00 -20.90 -24.22
C ILE A 161 -17.00 -22.34 -23.69
N LEU A 162 -16.28 -23.24 -24.37
CA LEU A 162 -16.09 -24.60 -23.90
C LEU A 162 -15.20 -24.63 -22.65
N PRO A 163 -15.46 -25.53 -21.68
CA PRO A 163 -14.58 -25.69 -20.53
C PRO A 163 -13.18 -26.11 -20.99
N PRO A 164 -12.13 -25.80 -20.22
CA PRO A 164 -10.78 -26.26 -20.54
C PRO A 164 -10.75 -27.79 -20.68
N ASN A 165 -10.10 -28.29 -21.72
CA ASN A 165 -9.92 -29.74 -21.95
C ASN A 165 -9.05 -30.44 -20.87
N ALA A 166 -8.61 -29.72 -19.85
CA ALA A 166 -7.82 -30.25 -18.75
C ALA A 166 -8.72 -30.76 -17.61
N LYS A 167 -8.67 -32.06 -17.32
CA LYS A 167 -9.27 -32.62 -16.11
C LYS A 167 -8.41 -32.26 -14.90
N ARG A 168 -9.04 -31.73 -13.86
CA ARG A 168 -8.37 -31.49 -12.58
C ARG A 168 -7.97 -32.84 -11.96
N PRO A 169 -6.73 -33.01 -11.47
CA PRO A 169 -6.35 -34.25 -10.79
C PRO A 169 -7.23 -34.50 -9.56
N PRO A 170 -7.48 -35.78 -9.20
CA PRO A 170 -8.32 -36.13 -8.08
C PRO A 170 -7.79 -35.53 -6.77
N GLY A 171 -8.70 -34.94 -5.97
CA GLY A 171 -8.40 -34.39 -4.64
C GLY A 171 -8.99 -33.00 -4.39
N ARG A 172 -9.11 -32.62 -3.11
CA ARG A 172 -9.60 -31.28 -2.72
C ARG A 172 -8.61 -30.21 -3.19
N PRO A 173 -9.09 -29.17 -3.89
CA PRO A 173 -8.29 -27.98 -4.19
C PRO A 173 -7.64 -27.42 -2.93
N ARG A 174 -6.33 -27.14 -2.99
CA ARG A 174 -5.68 -26.41 -1.91
C ARG A 174 -6.17 -24.97 -1.94
N LEU A 175 -6.82 -24.53 -0.87
CA LEU A 175 -7.24 -23.13 -0.68
C LEU A 175 -6.03 -22.22 -0.41
N LYS A 176 -4.99 -22.76 0.23
CA LYS A 176 -3.78 -22.01 0.57
C LYS A 176 -2.78 -22.03 -0.57
N ARG A 177 -2.23 -20.86 -0.89
CA ARG A 177 -1.13 -20.66 -1.85
C ARG A 177 0.07 -21.55 -1.50
N PHE A 178 0.80 -22.01 -2.52
CA PHE A 178 2.13 -22.57 -2.31
C PHE A 178 3.07 -21.49 -1.77
N LYS A 179 3.61 -21.74 -0.57
CA LYS A 179 4.62 -20.87 0.03
C LYS A 179 5.91 -20.95 -0.80
N SER A 180 6.52 -19.80 -1.08
CA SER A 180 7.83 -19.75 -1.72
C SER A 180 8.92 -20.29 -0.77
N ARG A 181 10.11 -20.62 -1.27
CA ARG A 181 11.22 -21.18 -0.45
C ARG A 181 11.58 -20.32 0.77
N GLY A 182 11.32 -19.00 0.72
CA GLY A 182 11.59 -18.07 1.82
C GLY A 182 10.44 -17.90 2.83
N GLU A 183 9.22 -18.34 2.51
CA GLU A 183 8.02 -18.23 3.38
C GLU A 183 7.78 -19.49 4.23
N CYS A 184 8.54 -20.54 3.96
CA CYS A 184 8.52 -21.77 4.74
C CYS A 184 9.27 -21.53 6.06
N GLU A 185 8.55 -21.04 7.06
CA GLU A 185 9.02 -21.11 8.44
C GLU A 185 9.35 -22.57 8.78
N LYS A 186 10.63 -22.82 9.10
CA LYS A 186 11.07 -24.13 9.55
C LYS A 186 10.40 -24.38 10.91
N LYS A 187 9.37 -25.22 10.91
CA LYS A 187 8.69 -25.63 12.14
C LYS A 187 9.72 -26.19 13.11
N LEU A 188 9.78 -25.60 14.31
CA LEU A 188 10.52 -26.19 15.41
C LEU A 188 9.82 -27.49 15.82
N ILE A 189 10.58 -28.57 15.87
CA ILE A 189 10.13 -29.89 16.28
C ILE A 189 10.86 -30.27 17.57
N ARG A 190 10.20 -31.06 18.42
CA ARG A 190 10.84 -31.60 19.62
C ARG A 190 11.68 -32.82 19.25
N CYS A 191 12.97 -32.78 19.53
CA CYS A 191 13.85 -33.90 19.24
C CYS A 191 13.61 -35.06 20.20
N GLY A 192 13.38 -36.27 19.69
CA GLY A 192 13.21 -37.48 20.50
C GLY A 192 14.48 -38.04 21.14
N ARG A 193 15.67 -37.47 20.86
CA ARG A 193 16.96 -37.85 21.49
C ARG A 193 17.31 -36.88 22.62
N CYS A 194 17.46 -35.60 22.31
CA CYS A 194 17.90 -34.59 23.29
C CYS A 194 16.74 -33.82 23.97
N GLY A 195 15.48 -34.05 23.56
CA GLY A 195 14.30 -33.41 24.15
C GLY A 195 14.12 -31.92 23.84
N LYS A 196 15.11 -31.27 23.23
CA LYS A 196 15.12 -29.83 22.90
C LYS A 196 14.22 -29.52 21.69
N MET A 197 13.64 -28.32 21.69
CA MET A 197 12.95 -27.77 20.52
C MET A 197 13.98 -27.25 19.53
N GLY A 198 13.94 -27.73 18.29
CA GLY A 198 14.92 -27.36 17.28
C GLY A 198 14.50 -27.76 15.87
N GLN A 199 15.40 -27.58 14.92
CA GLN A 199 15.18 -27.93 13.51
C GLN A 199 15.71 -29.33 13.16
N HIS A 200 15.98 -30.17 14.16
CA HIS A 200 16.54 -31.52 14.00
C HIS A 200 15.64 -32.55 14.66
N ASN A 201 15.66 -33.78 14.15
CA ASN A 201 14.93 -34.90 14.74
C ASN A 201 15.91 -35.91 15.36
N LYS A 202 15.40 -37.02 15.90
CA LYS A 202 16.23 -38.08 16.52
C LYS A 202 17.34 -38.59 15.58
N LYS A 203 17.10 -38.67 14.26
CA LYS A 203 18.05 -39.17 13.27
C LYS A 203 19.17 -38.17 12.93
N THR A 204 18.88 -36.88 13.04
CA THR A 204 19.83 -35.80 12.70
C THR A 204 20.38 -35.09 13.94
N CYS A 205 20.17 -35.65 15.12
CA CYS A 205 20.63 -35.10 16.38
C CYS A 205 22.11 -35.42 16.61
N THR A 206 22.93 -34.38 16.73
CA THR A 206 24.39 -34.45 16.97
C THR A 206 24.75 -34.45 18.45
N GLU A 207 23.78 -34.32 19.35
CA GLU A 207 24.03 -34.40 20.79
C GLU A 207 24.46 -35.84 21.15
N PRO A 208 25.50 -36.01 21.98
CA PRO A 208 25.92 -37.32 22.46
C PRO A 208 24.78 -38.02 23.24
N ILE A 209 24.79 -39.37 23.25
CA ILE A 209 23.92 -40.16 24.14
C ILE A 209 24.52 -40.11 25.54
#